data_AF-A0A2U1EVL6-F1
#
_entry.id   AF-A0A2U1EVL6-F1
#
_cell.length_a   1.000
_cell.length_b   1.000
_cell.length_c   1.000
_cell.angle_alpha   90.00
_cell.angle_beta   90.00
_cell.angle_gamma   90.00
#
_symmetry.space_group_name_H-M   'P 1'
#
loop_
_entity.id
_entity.type
_entity.pdbx_description
1 polymer ?
#
loop_
_entity_poly.entity_id
_entity_poly.type
_entity_poly.pdbx_seq_one_letter_code
_entity_poly.pdbx_strand_id
1 'polypeptide(L)'
;MRPGDLLLVTRIPGEPLGELMTKLDGTVFSHSGIAVRTDDREDLPATHLASALAKDIPDDGEIDIGGVRWDAFPTFWRHHRDLYCIPMSDPMRGRALGYLARFREQAGEEGAFSFTKLVTVAAALRSVELRARDPELAESIFTAAARVATALAPSARRPSYYCAELVANAYGRTFTRGEMIPPQGTGHGIGDAIDESWWFAWLLRLFDDEIDGIRVDEWRAATELMGILAARDQDFLVQAVTAVTRSVGVLGDDVVGGPSVPEPLVVPPVAPDLPGRDDPIPHGLVTPRMLWAAFGQGTLRKVAPVAQRT
;
A
#
# COMPACT_ATOMS: atom_id res chain seq x y z
N MET A 1 19.38 4.31 12.45
CA MET A 1 18.72 3.90 11.20
C MET A 1 19.71 4.09 10.08
N ARG A 2 19.91 3.06 9.25
CA ARG A 2 20.90 3.01 8.17
C ARG A 2 20.18 2.99 6.81
N PRO A 3 20.82 3.44 5.72
CA PRO A 3 20.31 3.21 4.38
C PRO A 3 20.03 1.71 4.14
N GLY A 4 18.89 1.43 3.52
CA GLY A 4 18.37 0.10 3.27
C GLY A 4 17.51 -0.49 4.40
N ASP A 5 17.34 0.19 5.54
CA ASP A 5 16.37 -0.24 6.58
C ASP A 5 14.92 -0.11 6.07
N LEU A 6 14.00 -0.93 6.59
CA LEU A 6 12.58 -0.85 6.26
C LEU A 6 11.91 0.23 7.12
N LEU A 7 11.08 1.04 6.49
CA LEU A 7 10.30 2.09 7.15
C LEU A 7 8.81 1.85 6.98
N LEU A 8 8.08 2.11 8.05
CA LEU A 8 6.62 2.09 8.12
C LEU A 8 6.15 3.45 8.59
N VAL A 9 5.07 3.94 8.01
CA VAL A 9 4.52 5.26 8.30
C VAL A 9 3.07 5.08 8.73
N THR A 10 2.69 5.75 9.82
CA THR A 10 1.30 5.73 10.26
C THR A 10 0.41 6.52 9.32
N ARG A 11 -0.87 6.16 9.28
CA ARG A 11 -1.89 6.93 8.57
C ARG A 11 -1.95 8.38 9.05
N ILE A 12 -2.45 9.24 8.17
CA ILE A 12 -2.90 10.56 8.57
C ILE A 12 -4.27 10.36 9.25
N PRO A 13 -4.48 10.84 10.48
CA PRO A 13 -5.80 10.77 11.11
C PRO A 13 -6.87 11.47 10.24
N GLY A 14 -8.00 10.80 10.01
CA GLY A 14 -9.08 11.30 9.16
C GLY A 14 -8.88 11.07 7.65
N GLU A 15 -7.74 10.54 7.21
CA GLU A 15 -7.52 10.15 5.81
C GLU A 15 -8.38 8.92 5.46
N PRO A 16 -9.28 9.02 4.47
CA PRO A 16 -10.22 7.94 4.14
C PRO A 16 -9.57 6.60 3.77
N LEU A 17 -8.49 6.61 2.98
CA LEU A 17 -7.77 5.40 2.57
C LEU A 17 -7.03 4.77 3.74
N GLY A 18 -6.35 5.58 4.55
CA GLY A 18 -5.72 5.14 5.79
C GLY A 18 -6.73 4.48 6.75
N GLU A 19 -7.94 5.03 6.85
CA GLU A 19 -9.04 4.45 7.63
C GLU A 19 -9.55 3.14 7.07
N LEU A 20 -9.79 3.07 5.76
CA LEU A 20 -10.21 1.84 5.09
C LEU A 20 -9.19 0.72 5.30
N MET A 21 -7.91 1.01 5.05
CA MET A 21 -6.83 0.04 5.22
C MET A 21 -6.68 -0.39 6.68
N THR A 22 -6.88 0.53 7.63
CA THR A 22 -6.88 0.19 9.07
C THR A 22 -8.01 -0.78 9.41
N LYS A 23 -9.22 -0.56 8.88
CA LYS A 23 -10.37 -1.45 9.10
C LYS A 23 -10.15 -2.84 8.51
N LEU A 24 -9.53 -2.92 7.33
CA LEU A 24 -9.31 -4.16 6.59
C LEU A 24 -8.12 -4.97 7.13
N ASP A 25 -7.00 -4.30 7.42
CA ASP A 25 -5.72 -4.93 7.76
C ASP A 25 -5.46 -4.91 9.29
N GLY A 26 -6.25 -4.17 10.06
CA GLY A 26 -6.12 -4.08 11.52
C GLY A 26 -4.84 -3.41 11.99
N THR A 27 -4.21 -2.58 11.14
CA THR A 27 -2.97 -1.87 11.46
C THR A 27 -3.10 -0.37 11.24
N VAL A 28 -2.33 0.43 11.99
CA VAL A 28 -2.28 1.89 11.80
C VAL A 28 -1.30 2.33 10.71
N PHE A 29 -0.51 1.40 10.14
CA PHE A 29 0.42 1.70 9.07
C PHE A 29 -0.30 1.78 7.73
N SER A 30 -0.32 2.96 7.11
CA SER A 30 -0.88 3.15 5.77
C SER A 30 0.17 3.11 4.67
N HIS A 31 1.44 3.33 5.03
CA HIS A 31 2.51 3.51 4.04
C HIS A 31 3.81 2.86 4.48
N SER A 32 4.65 2.54 3.50
CA SER A 32 5.93 1.87 3.72
C SER A 32 6.96 2.29 2.69
N GLY A 33 8.24 2.15 3.04
CA GLY A 33 9.34 2.50 2.15
C GLY A 33 10.67 2.01 2.68
N ILE A 34 11.73 2.43 2.01
CA ILE A 34 13.11 2.06 2.33
C ILE A 34 13.85 3.31 2.78
N ALA A 35 14.55 3.22 3.89
CA ALA A 35 15.40 4.30 4.38
C ALA A 35 16.53 4.54 3.39
N VAL A 36 16.69 5.77 2.92
CA VAL A 36 17.74 6.13 1.97
C VAL A 36 18.40 7.44 2.37
N ARG A 37 19.55 7.67 1.76
CA ARG A 37 20.28 8.92 1.84
C ARG A 37 20.54 9.37 0.41
N THR A 38 20.29 10.65 0.14
CA THR A 38 20.40 11.24 -1.20
C THR A 38 21.74 11.95 -1.42
N ASP A 39 22.55 12.13 -0.37
CA ASP A 39 23.95 12.54 -0.52
C ASP A 39 24.87 11.30 -0.55
N ASP A 40 26.03 11.43 -1.18
CA ASP A 40 26.97 10.30 -1.44
C ASP A 40 27.70 9.78 -0.17
N ARG A 41 27.21 10.09 1.04
CA ARG A 41 27.86 9.73 2.31
C ARG A 41 27.24 8.48 2.93
N GLU A 42 27.70 7.32 2.46
CA GLU A 42 27.18 6.00 2.85
C GLU A 42 27.35 5.64 4.33
N ASP A 43 28.29 6.29 5.04
CA ASP A 43 28.59 6.07 6.46
C ASP A 43 27.61 6.75 7.43
N LEU A 44 26.77 7.64 6.92
CA LEU A 44 25.86 8.44 7.72
C LEU A 44 24.43 7.87 7.76
N PRO A 45 23.62 8.26 8.78
CA PRO A 45 22.23 7.82 8.88
C PRO A 45 21.41 8.19 7.64
N ALA A 46 20.39 7.38 7.34
CA ALA A 46 19.40 7.74 6.33
C ALA A 46 18.70 9.07 6.69
N THR A 47 18.21 9.78 5.67
CA THR A 47 17.54 11.08 5.79
C THR A 47 16.20 11.16 5.05
N HIS A 48 15.95 10.20 4.15
CA HIS A 48 14.77 10.16 3.29
C HIS A 48 14.13 8.78 3.30
N LEU A 49 12.86 8.74 2.91
CA LEU A 49 12.08 7.54 2.62
C LEU A 49 11.96 7.40 1.11
N ALA A 50 12.51 6.32 0.55
CA ALA A 50 12.21 5.91 -0.82
C ALA A 50 10.90 5.10 -0.83
N SER A 51 9.85 5.57 -1.52
CA SER A 51 8.56 4.88 -1.57
C SER A 51 7.77 5.21 -2.83
N ALA A 52 6.89 4.31 -3.27
CA ALA A 52 5.94 4.58 -4.34
C ALA A 52 4.74 5.36 -3.79
N LEU A 53 4.50 6.57 -4.29
CA LEU A 53 3.43 7.48 -3.87
C LEU A 53 3.04 8.38 -5.05
N ALA A 54 1.75 8.73 -5.15
CA ALA A 54 1.27 9.70 -6.14
C ALA A 54 2.00 11.06 -5.99
N LYS A 55 2.17 11.79 -7.10
CA LYS A 55 3.02 12.98 -7.10
C LYS A 55 2.31 14.27 -6.70
N ASP A 56 1.09 14.48 -7.17
CA ASP A 56 0.05 15.43 -6.73
C ASP A 56 -1.21 15.19 -7.59
N ILE A 57 -2.36 15.82 -7.29
CA ILE A 57 -3.41 16.03 -8.31
C ILE A 57 -3.19 17.44 -8.83
N PRO A 58 -2.68 17.66 -10.05
CA PRO A 58 -2.58 19.00 -10.61
C PRO A 58 -3.95 19.71 -10.67
N ASP A 59 -3.91 21.04 -10.58
CA ASP A 59 -5.07 21.94 -10.53
C ASP A 59 -6.01 21.81 -11.75
N ASP A 60 -5.55 21.19 -12.84
CA ASP A 60 -6.31 20.91 -14.06
C ASP A 60 -7.12 19.61 -14.01
N GLY A 61 -7.02 18.86 -12.90
CA GLY A 61 -7.71 17.59 -12.72
C GLY A 61 -7.07 16.44 -13.49
N GLU A 62 -5.90 16.63 -14.10
CA GLU A 62 -5.05 15.50 -14.48
C GLU A 62 -4.56 14.82 -13.19
N ILE A 63 -4.34 13.51 -13.24
CA ILE A 63 -3.84 12.77 -12.08
C ILE A 63 -2.36 12.55 -12.37
N ASP A 64 -1.47 13.24 -11.64
CA ASP A 64 -0.03 12.96 -11.75
C ASP A 64 0.22 11.58 -11.13
N ILE A 65 0.29 10.58 -11.99
CA ILE A 65 0.57 9.19 -11.67
C ILE A 65 2.06 9.07 -11.32
N GLY A 66 2.46 9.69 -10.21
CA GLY A 66 3.83 9.74 -9.69
C GLY A 66 4.48 8.36 -9.56
N GLY A 67 5.78 8.29 -9.27
CA GLY A 67 6.52 7.02 -9.20
C GLY A 67 7.10 6.72 -7.82
N VAL A 68 8.30 6.14 -7.82
CA VAL A 68 9.16 6.05 -6.63
C VAL A 68 9.69 7.45 -6.30
N ARG A 69 9.40 7.93 -5.09
CA ARG A 69 9.82 9.24 -4.57
C ARG A 69 10.82 9.09 -3.43
N TRP A 70 11.57 10.15 -3.16
CA TRP A 70 12.53 10.26 -2.06
C TRP A 70 12.13 11.39 -1.12
N ASP A 71 11.21 11.11 -0.19
CA ASP A 71 10.69 12.15 0.68
C ASP A 71 11.54 12.31 1.94
N ALA A 72 11.93 13.54 2.26
CA ALA A 72 12.68 13.83 3.48
C ALA A 72 11.83 13.50 4.73
N PHE A 73 12.44 12.94 5.78
CA PHE A 73 11.69 12.60 7.01
C PHE A 73 10.87 13.73 7.64
N PRO A 74 11.34 15.00 7.63
CA PRO A 74 10.53 16.12 8.13
C PRO A 74 9.15 16.25 7.49
N THR A 75 8.97 15.82 6.23
CA THR A 75 7.68 15.85 5.53
C THR A 75 6.64 14.98 6.23
N PHE A 76 7.02 13.89 6.88
CA PHE A 76 6.07 13.01 7.53
C PHE A 76 5.59 13.58 8.87
N TRP A 77 6.50 14.11 9.68
CA TRP A 77 6.17 14.66 11.00
C TRP A 77 5.27 15.91 10.93
N ARG A 78 5.37 16.69 9.85
CA ARG A 78 4.52 17.89 9.63
C ARG A 78 3.03 17.56 9.51
N HIS A 79 2.68 16.37 9.02
CA HIS A 79 1.29 15.93 8.83
C HIS A 79 0.83 14.96 9.93
N HIS A 80 1.36 15.10 11.14
CA HIS A 80 1.03 14.23 12.29
C HIS A 80 1.26 12.73 12.05
N ARG A 81 2.12 12.37 11.08
CA ARG A 81 2.53 10.98 10.85
C ARG A 81 3.76 10.65 11.66
N ASP A 82 3.77 9.43 12.20
CA ASP A 82 4.94 8.84 12.82
C ASP A 82 5.68 7.94 11.81
N LEU A 83 7.01 8.02 11.81
CA LEU A 83 7.87 7.06 11.13
C LEU A 83 8.34 6.00 12.12
N TYR A 84 8.33 4.75 11.69
CA TYR A 84 8.90 3.61 12.39
C TYR A 84 9.91 2.90 11.51
N CYS A 85 10.98 2.43 12.12
CA CYS A 85 12.09 1.73 11.47
C CYS A 85 12.17 0.28 11.95
N ILE A 86 12.31 -0.62 11.01
CA ILE A 86 12.68 -2.01 11.20
C ILE A 86 14.12 -2.17 10.68
N PRO A 87 15.11 -2.38 11.57
CA PRO A 87 16.49 -2.59 11.16
C PRO A 87 16.62 -3.86 10.32
N MET A 88 17.24 -3.74 9.15
CA MET A 88 17.41 -4.87 8.23
C MET A 88 18.84 -5.40 8.28
N SER A 89 19.04 -6.69 7.98
CA SER A 89 20.38 -7.28 7.89
C SER A 89 21.18 -6.71 6.72
N ASP A 90 22.52 -6.73 6.81
CA ASP A 90 23.40 -6.17 5.77
C ASP A 90 23.10 -6.70 4.35
N PRO A 91 22.89 -8.02 4.14
CA PRO A 91 22.49 -8.54 2.83
C PRO A 91 21.15 -7.98 2.33
N MET A 92 20.18 -7.79 3.22
CA MET A 92 18.86 -7.27 2.86
C MET A 92 18.89 -5.78 2.52
N ARG A 93 19.68 -4.99 3.27
CA ARG A 93 19.90 -3.58 2.96
C ARG A 93 20.57 -3.42 1.59
N GLY A 94 21.63 -4.18 1.33
CA GLY A 94 22.32 -4.18 0.04
C GLY A 94 21.39 -4.56 -1.12
N ARG A 95 20.53 -5.57 -0.94
CA ARG A 95 19.51 -5.94 -1.93
C ARG A 95 18.51 -4.81 -2.18
N ALA A 96 17.94 -4.22 -1.13
CA ALA A 96 16.94 -3.18 -1.26
C ALA A 96 17.50 -1.92 -1.94
N LEU A 97 18.71 -1.50 -1.56
CA LEU A 97 19.40 -0.37 -2.20
C LEU A 97 19.75 -0.68 -3.66
N GLY A 98 20.26 -1.88 -3.95
CA GLY A 98 20.49 -2.33 -5.32
C GLY A 98 19.21 -2.40 -6.16
N TYR A 99 18.07 -2.74 -5.55
CA TYR A 99 16.77 -2.70 -6.21
C TYR A 99 16.38 -1.26 -6.58
N LEU A 100 16.56 -0.32 -5.64
CA LEU A 100 16.21 1.09 -5.83
C LEU A 100 17.11 1.82 -6.84
N ALA A 101 18.35 1.38 -7.03
CA ALA A 101 19.30 2.00 -7.96
C ALA A 101 18.81 2.03 -9.44
N ARG A 102 17.72 1.32 -9.77
CA ARG A 102 17.07 1.38 -11.08
C ARG A 102 16.22 2.64 -11.31
N PHE A 103 15.88 3.36 -10.24
CA PHE A 103 15.01 4.53 -10.28
C PHE A 103 15.83 5.79 -10.10
N ARG A 104 15.36 6.90 -10.69
CA ARG A 104 15.89 8.23 -10.44
C ARG A 104 14.77 9.19 -10.09
N GLU A 105 15.09 10.25 -9.36
CA GLU A 105 14.15 11.31 -8.97
C GLU A 105 13.67 12.17 -10.18
N GLN A 106 14.17 11.89 -11.38
CA GLN A 106 13.82 12.60 -12.61
C GLN A 106 12.46 12.15 -13.14
N ALA A 107 11.67 13.11 -13.62
CA ALA A 107 10.37 12.84 -14.23
C ALA A 107 10.47 11.79 -15.35
N GLY A 108 9.67 10.73 -15.25
CA GLY A 108 9.66 9.59 -16.19
C GLY A 108 10.70 8.50 -15.91
N GLU A 109 11.66 8.70 -15.00
CA GLU A 109 12.64 7.69 -14.59
C GLU A 109 12.33 7.04 -13.21
N GLU A 110 11.31 7.54 -12.53
CA GLU A 110 10.85 7.11 -11.21
C GLU A 110 9.86 5.95 -11.25
N GLY A 111 9.40 5.55 -12.44
CA GLY A 111 8.31 4.62 -12.61
C GLY A 111 6.94 5.24 -12.35
N ALA A 112 5.94 4.40 -12.10
CA ALA A 112 4.55 4.81 -11.93
C ALA A 112 3.95 4.26 -10.63
N PHE A 113 2.90 4.92 -10.17
CA PHE A 113 2.09 4.55 -9.04
C PHE A 113 0.76 4.01 -9.55
N SER A 114 0.21 2.97 -8.94
CA SER A 114 -1.05 2.39 -9.44
C SER A 114 -2.17 2.44 -8.41
N PHE A 115 -3.20 3.23 -8.72
CA PHE A 115 -4.46 3.24 -7.97
C PHE A 115 -5.19 1.90 -8.10
N THR A 116 -5.16 1.30 -9.28
CA THR A 116 -5.70 -0.04 -9.53
C THR A 116 -5.16 -1.06 -8.53
N LYS A 117 -3.86 -1.00 -8.24
CA LYS A 117 -3.24 -1.90 -7.26
C LYS A 117 -3.76 -1.68 -5.84
N LEU A 118 -3.99 -0.43 -5.42
CA LEU A 118 -4.58 -0.16 -4.09
C LEU A 118 -5.97 -0.78 -3.94
N VAL A 119 -6.85 -0.62 -4.95
CA VAL A 119 -8.19 -1.25 -4.94
C VAL A 119 -8.07 -2.77 -4.91
N THR A 120 -7.10 -3.33 -5.65
CA THR A 120 -6.83 -4.77 -5.69
C THR A 120 -6.41 -5.31 -4.33
N VAL A 121 -5.51 -4.62 -3.61
CA VAL A 121 -5.12 -5.00 -2.24
C VAL A 121 -6.32 -4.92 -1.30
N ALA A 122 -7.09 -3.84 -1.36
CA ALA A 122 -8.27 -3.67 -0.52
C ALA A 122 -9.28 -4.82 -0.74
N ALA A 123 -9.55 -5.18 -2.00
CA ALA A 123 -10.41 -6.30 -2.35
C ALA A 123 -9.86 -7.64 -1.82
N ALA A 124 -8.55 -7.85 -1.93
CA ALA A 124 -7.91 -9.06 -1.39
C ALA A 124 -8.03 -9.13 0.14
N LEU A 125 -7.92 -8.02 0.87
CA LEU A 125 -8.17 -7.99 2.31
C LEU A 125 -9.64 -8.19 2.66
N ARG A 126 -10.56 -7.58 1.89
CA ARG A 126 -12.01 -7.78 2.02
C ARG A 126 -12.38 -9.26 1.87
N SER A 127 -11.70 -10.00 0.99
CA SER A 127 -11.89 -11.45 0.87
C SER A 127 -11.62 -12.22 2.17
N VAL A 128 -10.63 -11.78 2.97
CA VAL A 128 -10.29 -12.41 4.25
C VAL A 128 -11.39 -12.13 5.28
N GLU A 129 -11.91 -10.90 5.32
CA GLU A 129 -13.02 -10.54 6.21
C GLU A 129 -14.31 -11.30 5.85
N LEU A 130 -14.65 -11.35 4.56
CA LEU A 130 -15.84 -12.03 4.07
C LEU A 130 -15.82 -13.53 4.32
N ARG A 131 -14.64 -14.14 4.52
CA ARG A 131 -14.47 -15.59 4.60
C ARG A 131 -15.39 -16.26 5.63
N ALA A 132 -15.65 -15.60 6.76
CA ALA A 132 -16.53 -16.13 7.80
C ALA A 132 -18.02 -16.08 7.44
N ARG A 133 -18.42 -15.22 6.49
CA ARG A 133 -19.82 -14.95 6.13
C ARG A 133 -20.20 -15.52 4.76
N ASP A 134 -19.36 -15.31 3.76
CA ASP A 134 -19.52 -15.82 2.40
C ASP A 134 -18.18 -16.42 1.89
N PRO A 135 -17.93 -17.70 2.22
CA PRO A 135 -16.75 -18.46 1.79
C PRO A 135 -16.48 -18.46 0.28
N GLU A 136 -17.54 -18.48 -0.54
CA GLU A 136 -17.44 -18.60 -2.00
C GLU A 136 -17.13 -17.26 -2.66
N LEU A 137 -17.79 -16.19 -2.21
CA LEU A 137 -17.49 -14.83 -2.66
C LEU A 137 -16.06 -14.43 -2.24
N ALA A 138 -15.67 -14.76 -1.01
CA ALA A 138 -14.31 -14.55 -0.53
C ALA A 138 -13.28 -15.21 -1.47
N GLU A 139 -13.46 -16.48 -1.82
CA GLU A 139 -12.52 -17.16 -2.72
C GLU A 139 -12.49 -16.56 -4.13
N SER A 140 -13.67 -16.16 -4.63
CA SER A 140 -13.82 -15.55 -5.95
C SER A 140 -13.08 -14.20 -6.02
N ILE A 141 -13.28 -13.33 -5.02
CA ILE A 141 -12.61 -12.03 -4.91
C ILE A 141 -11.10 -12.23 -4.77
N PHE A 142 -10.66 -13.13 -3.88
CA PHE A 142 -9.24 -13.41 -3.69
C PHE A 142 -8.56 -13.86 -4.98
N THR A 143 -9.17 -14.83 -5.67
CA THR A 143 -8.63 -15.37 -6.93
C THR A 143 -8.54 -14.28 -8.00
N ALA A 144 -9.60 -13.47 -8.16
CA ALA A 144 -9.60 -12.37 -9.12
C ALA A 144 -8.54 -11.31 -8.75
N ALA A 145 -8.43 -10.92 -7.48
CA ALA A 145 -7.42 -9.98 -7.02
C ALA A 145 -5.99 -10.49 -7.24
N ALA A 146 -5.73 -11.79 -6.98
CA ALA A 146 -4.44 -12.41 -7.25
C ALA A 146 -4.10 -12.41 -8.75
N ARG A 147 -5.08 -12.61 -9.64
CA ARG A 147 -4.90 -12.50 -11.10
C ARG A 147 -4.55 -11.07 -11.49
N VAL A 148 -5.25 -10.06 -10.97
CA VAL A 148 -4.96 -8.64 -11.22
C VAL A 148 -3.55 -8.30 -10.74
N ALA A 149 -3.19 -8.66 -9.51
CA ALA A 149 -1.87 -8.39 -8.94
C ALA A 149 -0.74 -9.08 -9.72
N THR A 150 -1.01 -10.26 -10.29
CA THR A 150 -0.04 -10.95 -11.15
C THR A 150 0.07 -10.28 -12.52
N ALA A 151 -1.05 -9.90 -13.13
CA ALA A 151 -1.07 -9.26 -14.44
C ALA A 151 -0.40 -7.89 -14.42
N LEU A 152 -0.63 -7.12 -13.35
CA LEU A 152 -0.04 -5.79 -13.15
C LEU A 152 1.33 -5.82 -12.45
N ALA A 153 1.97 -6.99 -12.33
CA ALA A 153 3.26 -7.11 -11.67
C ALA A 153 4.31 -6.18 -12.34
N PRO A 154 5.13 -5.48 -11.56
CA PRO A 154 6.11 -4.53 -12.08
C PRO A 154 7.11 -5.24 -12.99
N SER A 155 7.42 -4.59 -14.11
CA SER A 155 8.45 -5.08 -15.03
C SER A 155 9.54 -4.02 -15.24
N ALA A 156 10.67 -4.42 -15.82
CA ALA A 156 11.73 -3.48 -16.17
C ALA A 156 11.28 -2.39 -17.18
N ARG A 157 10.25 -2.69 -17.99
CA ARG A 157 9.71 -1.76 -19.00
C ARG A 157 8.59 -0.88 -18.46
N ARG A 158 7.85 -1.37 -17.47
CA ARG A 158 6.75 -0.68 -16.80
C ARG A 158 6.86 -0.89 -15.31
N PRO A 159 7.75 -0.14 -14.64
CA PRO A 159 7.88 -0.23 -13.21
C PRO A 159 6.73 0.54 -12.55
N SER A 160 5.61 -0.14 -12.33
CA SER A 160 4.46 0.40 -11.60
C SER A 160 4.32 -0.26 -10.23
N TYR A 161 4.18 0.52 -9.17
CA TYR A 161 4.11 0.02 -7.79
C TYR A 161 3.07 0.77 -6.95
N TYR A 162 2.59 0.14 -5.89
CA TYR A 162 2.24 0.89 -4.67
C TYR A 162 3.29 0.61 -3.59
N CYS A 163 3.20 1.33 -2.47
CA CYS A 163 4.27 1.42 -1.48
C CYS A 163 4.80 0.08 -0.96
N ALA A 164 3.91 -0.82 -0.51
CA ALA A 164 4.33 -2.09 0.09
C ALA A 164 4.78 -3.12 -0.94
N GLU A 165 4.27 -3.07 -2.18
CA GLU A 165 4.75 -3.91 -3.28
C GLU A 165 6.19 -3.55 -3.67
N LEU A 166 6.55 -2.25 -3.72
CA LEU A 166 7.93 -1.82 -3.96
C LEU A 166 8.86 -2.45 -2.91
N VAL A 167 8.47 -2.36 -1.64
CA VAL A 167 9.24 -2.91 -0.53
C VAL A 167 9.35 -4.44 -0.61
N ALA A 168 8.25 -5.14 -0.87
CA ALA A 168 8.23 -6.59 -1.00
C ALA A 168 9.16 -7.07 -2.13
N ASN A 169 9.14 -6.39 -3.28
CA ASN A 169 10.05 -6.67 -4.38
C ASN A 169 11.51 -6.35 -4.04
N ALA A 170 11.76 -5.24 -3.36
CA ALA A 170 13.11 -4.81 -2.98
C ALA A 170 13.80 -5.77 -2.02
N TYR A 171 13.08 -6.31 -1.03
CA TYR A 171 13.63 -7.32 -0.13
C TYR A 171 13.53 -8.74 -0.70
N GLY A 172 12.59 -9.00 -1.61
CA GLY A 172 12.44 -10.26 -2.33
C GLY A 172 12.05 -11.44 -1.44
N ARG A 173 11.24 -11.18 -0.39
CA ARG A 173 10.65 -12.21 0.47
C ARG A 173 9.33 -12.68 -0.13
N THR A 174 9.14 -13.98 -0.21
CA THR A 174 7.82 -14.57 -0.53
C THR A 174 6.88 -14.42 0.66
N PHE A 175 5.66 -13.93 0.38
CA PHE A 175 4.58 -13.84 1.36
C PHE A 175 3.53 -14.92 1.09
N THR A 176 2.81 -15.35 2.11
CA THR A 176 1.75 -16.36 1.98
C THR A 176 0.37 -15.79 2.24
N ARG A 177 -0.66 -16.49 1.76
CA ARG A 177 -2.07 -16.08 1.94
C ARG A 177 -2.45 -15.98 3.42
N GLY A 178 -1.93 -16.87 4.26
CA GLY A 178 -2.13 -16.88 5.70
C GLY A 178 -1.59 -15.63 6.40
N GLU A 179 -0.62 -14.94 5.81
CA GLU A 179 -0.09 -13.70 6.35
C GLU A 179 -1.02 -12.50 6.14
N MET A 180 -2.01 -12.59 5.25
CA MET A 180 -3.00 -11.54 5.02
C MET A 180 -4.04 -11.42 6.14
N ILE A 181 -4.10 -12.39 7.05
CA ILE A 181 -5.10 -12.43 8.12
C ILE A 181 -4.77 -11.37 9.18
N PRO A 182 -5.71 -10.44 9.48
CA PRO A 182 -5.48 -9.41 10.48
C PRO A 182 -5.51 -9.96 11.92
N PRO A 183 -4.84 -9.31 12.89
CA PRO A 183 -4.75 -9.71 14.30
C PRO A 183 -6.08 -9.86 15.06
N GLN A 184 -7.11 -9.17 14.61
CA GLN A 184 -8.45 -9.28 15.17
C GLN A 184 -9.30 -9.93 14.09
N GLY A 185 -9.71 -11.19 14.31
CA GLY A 185 -10.55 -11.96 13.39
C GLY A 185 -11.97 -11.41 13.19
N THR A 186 -12.21 -10.16 13.55
CA THR A 186 -13.46 -9.43 13.40
C THR A 186 -13.13 -8.00 13.00
N GLY A 187 -12.84 -7.76 11.72
CA GLY A 187 -12.98 -6.41 11.18
C GLY A 187 -14.39 -5.92 11.51
N HIS A 188 -14.53 -4.72 12.08
CA HIS A 188 -15.83 -4.07 12.12
C HIS A 188 -16.19 -3.79 10.67
N GLY A 189 -17.10 -4.62 10.16
CA GLY A 189 -17.48 -4.65 8.75
C GLY A 189 -17.69 -3.26 8.19
N ILE A 190 -17.21 -3.07 6.99
CA ILE A 190 -17.49 -1.90 6.17
C ILE A 190 -19.00 -1.93 5.92
N GLY A 191 -19.76 -1.11 6.65
CA GLY A 191 -21.22 -1.08 6.61
C GLY A 191 -21.76 -0.50 5.31
N ASP A 192 -22.98 -0.91 4.96
CA ASP A 192 -23.68 -0.57 3.73
C ASP A 192 -24.14 0.89 3.77
N ALA A 193 -23.55 1.76 2.94
CA ALA A 193 -24.17 2.99 2.42
C ALA A 193 -23.16 3.81 1.61
N ILE A 194 -23.12 3.65 0.29
CA ILE A 194 -22.92 4.77 -0.63
C ILE A 194 -23.73 4.50 -1.91
N ASP A 195 -24.80 5.27 -2.09
CA ASP A 195 -25.55 5.33 -3.34
C ASP A 195 -24.94 6.43 -4.21
N GLU A 196 -24.42 6.10 -5.39
CA GLU A 196 -24.24 7.01 -6.54
C GLU A 196 -23.54 6.26 -7.68
N SER A 197 -23.92 6.51 -8.94
CA SER A 197 -23.48 5.75 -10.13
C SER A 197 -22.49 6.48 -11.03
N TRP A 198 -22.20 7.76 -10.76
CA TRP A 198 -21.38 8.62 -11.63
C TRP A 198 -19.86 8.37 -11.47
N TRP A 199 -19.40 7.86 -10.33
CA TRP A 199 -17.97 7.58 -10.09
C TRP A 199 -17.50 6.26 -10.74
N PHE A 200 -18.39 5.34 -11.16
CA PHE A 200 -18.00 4.15 -11.93
C PHE A 200 -17.46 4.54 -13.31
N ALA A 201 -18.04 5.57 -13.93
CA ALA A 201 -17.53 6.17 -15.16
C ALA A 201 -16.20 6.91 -14.94
N TRP A 202 -16.02 7.55 -13.79
CA TRP A 202 -14.74 8.18 -13.41
C TRP A 202 -13.65 7.13 -13.13
N LEU A 203 -13.99 6.02 -12.47
CA LEU A 203 -13.11 4.89 -12.25
C LEU A 203 -12.64 4.32 -13.59
N LEU A 204 -13.57 4.02 -14.50
CA LEU A 204 -13.25 3.55 -15.85
C LEU A 204 -12.36 4.53 -16.62
N ARG A 205 -12.48 5.84 -16.36
CA ARG A 205 -11.63 6.89 -16.95
C ARG A 205 -10.23 6.93 -16.35
N LEU A 206 -10.12 6.79 -15.03
CA LEU A 206 -8.85 6.64 -14.31
C LEU A 206 -8.09 5.39 -14.76
N PHE A 207 -8.85 4.32 -14.96
CA PHE A 207 -8.38 3.13 -15.64
C PHE A 207 -7.91 3.51 -17.05
N ASP A 208 -8.74 4.15 -17.88
CA ASP A 208 -8.43 4.54 -19.28
C ASP A 208 -7.14 5.38 -19.41
N ASP A 209 -6.92 6.33 -18.49
CA ASP A 209 -5.73 7.19 -18.46
C ASP A 209 -4.46 6.44 -17.96
N GLU A 210 -4.61 5.44 -17.07
CA GLU A 210 -3.55 4.48 -16.71
C GLU A 210 -3.32 3.44 -17.85
N ILE A 211 -4.23 3.38 -18.83
CA ILE A 211 -4.43 2.32 -19.84
C ILE A 211 -3.91 2.67 -21.24
N ASP A 212 -3.23 3.81 -21.45
CA ASP A 212 -2.59 4.07 -22.75
C ASP A 212 -1.44 3.06 -23.01
N GLY A 213 -1.81 1.90 -23.57
CA GLY A 213 -0.95 0.76 -23.87
C GLY A 213 -1.14 -0.52 -23.02
N ILE A 214 -2.24 -0.70 -22.27
CA ILE A 214 -2.48 -1.94 -21.49
C ILE A 214 -2.70 -3.18 -22.39
N ARG A 215 -2.20 -4.34 -21.94
CA ARG A 215 -2.37 -5.61 -22.64
C ARG A 215 -3.75 -6.20 -22.30
N VAL A 216 -4.36 -6.90 -23.27
CA VAL A 216 -5.70 -7.52 -23.13
C VAL A 216 -5.90 -8.31 -21.84
N ASP A 217 -4.84 -8.98 -21.35
CA ASP A 217 -4.91 -9.83 -20.16
C ASP A 217 -5.01 -9.02 -18.84
N GLU A 218 -4.32 -7.89 -18.75
CA GLU A 218 -4.37 -6.96 -17.60
C GLU A 218 -5.78 -6.35 -17.48
N TRP A 219 -6.32 -5.88 -18.61
CA TRP A 219 -7.67 -5.32 -18.67
C TRP A 219 -8.73 -6.36 -18.30
N ARG A 220 -8.62 -7.57 -18.86
CA ARG A 220 -9.55 -8.67 -18.55
C ARG A 220 -9.55 -9.02 -17.06
N ALA A 221 -8.38 -9.11 -16.43
CA ALA A 221 -8.29 -9.42 -15.01
C ALA A 221 -8.94 -8.31 -14.17
N ALA A 222 -8.65 -7.04 -14.48
CA ALA A 222 -9.24 -5.91 -13.76
C ALA A 222 -10.76 -5.87 -13.93
N THR A 223 -11.27 -6.06 -15.16
CA THR A 223 -12.71 -6.12 -15.43
C THR A 223 -13.38 -7.30 -14.70
N GLU A 224 -12.74 -8.46 -14.61
CA GLU A 224 -13.28 -9.61 -13.86
C GLU A 224 -13.45 -9.27 -12.37
N LEU A 225 -12.40 -8.73 -11.73
CA LEU A 225 -12.47 -8.33 -10.32
C LEU A 225 -13.56 -7.27 -10.10
N MET A 226 -13.56 -6.21 -10.91
CA MET A 226 -14.55 -5.13 -10.79
C MET A 226 -15.96 -5.62 -11.05
N GLY A 227 -16.15 -6.55 -12.00
CA GLY A 227 -17.44 -7.18 -12.28
C GLY A 227 -17.96 -8.00 -11.10
N ILE A 228 -17.10 -8.76 -10.42
CA ILE A 228 -17.47 -9.50 -9.20
C ILE A 228 -17.89 -8.52 -8.10
N LEU A 229 -17.06 -7.48 -7.84
CA LEU A 229 -17.33 -6.51 -6.80
C LEU A 229 -18.62 -5.72 -7.10
N ALA A 230 -18.80 -5.21 -8.32
CA ALA A 230 -20.00 -4.48 -8.70
C ALA A 230 -21.28 -5.32 -8.60
N ALA A 231 -21.21 -6.62 -8.90
CA ALA A 231 -22.38 -7.49 -8.86
C ALA A 231 -22.69 -8.04 -7.46
N ARG A 232 -21.68 -8.19 -6.60
CA ARG A 232 -21.80 -8.97 -5.35
C ARG A 232 -21.30 -8.28 -4.07
N ASP A 233 -20.57 -7.17 -4.18
CA ASP A 233 -20.04 -6.41 -3.04
C ASP A 233 -19.90 -4.92 -3.42
N GLN A 234 -20.98 -4.36 -3.99
CA GLN A 234 -20.96 -3.02 -4.61
C GLN A 234 -20.62 -1.94 -3.59
N ASP A 235 -21.17 -2.03 -2.38
CA ASP A 235 -20.91 -1.07 -1.30
C ASP A 235 -19.43 -0.99 -0.93
N PHE A 236 -18.75 -2.14 -0.90
CA PHE A 236 -17.30 -2.18 -0.69
C PHE A 236 -16.55 -1.51 -1.84
N LEU A 237 -16.92 -1.79 -3.09
CA LEU A 237 -16.29 -1.16 -4.25
C LEU A 237 -16.40 0.36 -4.18
N VAL A 238 -17.60 0.88 -3.86
CA VAL A 238 -17.83 2.33 -3.74
C VAL A 238 -16.94 2.93 -2.66
N GLN A 239 -16.88 2.28 -1.50
CA GLN A 239 -16.09 2.76 -0.36
C GLN A 239 -14.59 2.71 -0.65
N ALA A 240 -14.10 1.65 -1.28
CA ALA A 240 -12.70 1.52 -1.65
C ALA A 240 -12.27 2.64 -2.59
N VAL A 241 -13.07 2.90 -3.61
CA VAL A 241 -12.78 3.93 -4.61
C VAL A 241 -12.89 5.32 -4.01
N THR A 242 -13.98 5.59 -3.28
CA THR A 242 -14.19 6.88 -2.61
C THR A 242 -13.06 7.19 -1.63
N ALA A 243 -12.59 6.18 -0.88
CA ALA A 243 -11.49 6.32 0.05
C ALA A 243 -10.19 6.70 -0.68
N VAL A 244 -9.89 6.03 -1.80
CA VAL A 244 -8.75 6.36 -2.64
C VAL A 244 -8.85 7.79 -3.16
N THR A 245 -9.94 8.16 -3.84
CA THR A 245 -10.12 9.49 -4.46
C THR A 245 -10.01 10.62 -3.44
N ARG A 246 -10.70 10.49 -2.30
CA ARG A 246 -10.70 11.55 -1.28
C ARG A 246 -9.36 11.71 -0.58
N SER A 247 -8.58 10.63 -0.45
CA SER A 247 -7.26 10.70 0.20
C SER A 247 -6.27 11.48 -0.64
N VAL A 248 -6.44 11.48 -1.96
CA VAL A 248 -5.61 12.33 -2.83
C VAL A 248 -5.92 13.81 -2.60
N GLY A 249 -7.18 14.18 -2.34
CA GLY A 249 -7.55 15.55 -1.97
C GLY A 249 -7.06 15.98 -0.58
N VAL A 250 -7.01 15.06 0.40
CA VAL A 250 -6.52 15.32 1.76
C VAL A 250 -5.02 15.65 1.81
N LEU A 251 -4.25 15.22 0.80
CA LEU A 251 -2.83 15.57 0.69
C LEU A 251 -2.59 17.05 0.30
N GLY A 252 -3.61 17.75 -0.22
CA GLY A 252 -3.54 19.15 -0.62
C GLY A 252 -3.93 20.17 0.48
N ASP A 253 -4.63 19.74 1.52
CA ASP A 253 -5.12 20.60 2.60
C ASP A 253 -4.30 20.43 3.91
N ASP A 254 -4.19 21.49 4.70
CA ASP A 254 -3.60 21.45 6.06
C ASP A 254 -4.47 20.57 6.99
N VAL A 255 -4.16 19.27 7.05
CA VAL A 255 -4.90 18.32 7.88
C VAL A 255 -4.66 18.55 9.37
N VAL A 256 -5.73 18.89 10.09
CA VAL A 256 -5.74 19.02 11.55
C VAL A 256 -6.09 17.67 12.17
N GLY A 257 -5.09 16.96 12.71
CA GLY A 257 -5.26 15.68 13.40
C GLY A 257 -4.39 15.56 14.65
N GLY A 258 -4.92 14.98 15.72
CA GLY A 258 -4.12 14.69 16.92
C GLY A 258 -3.12 13.55 16.66
N PRO A 259 -1.96 13.52 17.33
CA PRO A 259 -1.00 12.43 17.19
C PRO A 259 -1.65 11.08 17.55
N SER A 260 -1.73 10.16 16.59
CA SER A 260 -2.18 8.80 16.87
C SER A 260 -1.02 7.99 17.42
N VAL A 261 -1.07 7.63 18.71
CA VAL A 261 -0.18 6.58 19.22
C VAL A 261 -0.68 5.26 18.63
N PRO A 262 0.16 4.49 17.89
CA PRO A 262 -0.22 3.15 17.50
C PRO A 262 -0.62 2.35 18.74
N GLU A 263 -1.83 1.79 18.75
CA GLU A 263 -2.13 0.72 19.70
C GLU A 263 -1.08 -0.39 19.55
N PRO A 264 -0.72 -1.10 20.63
CA PRO A 264 0.28 -2.15 20.57
C PRO A 264 -0.10 -3.16 19.49
N LEU A 265 0.78 -3.27 18.49
CA LEU A 265 0.55 -4.10 17.33
C LEU A 265 0.46 -5.57 17.75
N VAL A 266 -0.70 -6.18 17.59
CA VAL A 266 -0.97 -7.57 18.00
C VAL A 266 -0.52 -8.52 16.89
N VAL A 267 0.07 -9.66 17.27
CA VAL A 267 0.46 -10.71 16.31
C VAL A 267 -0.80 -11.32 15.67
N PRO A 268 -0.82 -11.59 14.35
CA PRO A 268 -1.93 -12.26 13.69
C PRO A 268 -2.37 -13.55 14.38
N PRO A 269 -3.67 -13.80 14.62
CA PRO A 269 -4.16 -15.09 15.02
C PRO A 269 -3.93 -16.06 13.87
N VAL A 270 -3.62 -17.29 14.25
CA VAL A 270 -3.58 -18.40 13.31
C VAL A 270 -5.02 -18.73 12.92
N ALA A 271 -5.43 -18.52 11.66
CA ALA A 271 -6.68 -19.10 11.16
C ALA A 271 -6.37 -20.49 10.55
N PRO A 272 -6.78 -21.59 11.21
CA PRO A 272 -6.48 -22.93 10.73
C PRO A 272 -7.21 -23.31 9.43
N ASP A 273 -8.30 -22.62 9.08
CA ASP A 273 -9.23 -23.06 8.01
C ASP A 273 -9.17 -22.25 6.71
N LEU A 274 -8.12 -21.45 6.49
CA LEU A 274 -7.95 -20.69 5.24
C LEU A 274 -7.42 -21.61 4.12
N PRO A 275 -8.17 -21.84 3.02
CA PRO A 275 -7.67 -22.62 1.89
C PRO A 275 -6.41 -22.00 1.30
N GLY A 276 -5.41 -22.82 0.99
CA GLY A 276 -4.16 -22.32 0.42
C GLY A 276 -3.40 -21.37 1.36
N ARG A 277 -3.54 -21.53 2.68
CA ARG A 277 -2.89 -20.68 3.69
C ARG A 277 -1.39 -20.47 3.43
N ASP A 278 -0.70 -21.55 3.05
CA ASP A 278 0.75 -21.52 2.81
C ASP A 278 1.09 -21.19 1.35
N ASP A 279 0.08 -20.99 0.50
CA ASP A 279 0.29 -20.65 -0.90
C ASP A 279 0.90 -19.26 -1.01
N PRO A 280 1.90 -19.08 -1.89
CA PRO A 280 2.51 -17.79 -2.12
C PRO A 280 1.50 -16.82 -2.73
N ILE A 281 1.54 -15.56 -2.30
CA ILE A 281 0.77 -14.49 -2.91
C ILE A 281 1.67 -13.58 -3.77
N PRO A 282 1.11 -12.94 -4.82
CA PRO A 282 1.82 -11.89 -5.53
C PRO A 282 2.22 -10.74 -4.59
N HIS A 283 3.39 -10.13 -4.83
CA HIS A 283 3.83 -8.95 -4.06
C HIS A 283 2.85 -7.78 -4.14
N GLY A 284 2.07 -7.70 -5.22
CA GLY A 284 1.00 -6.71 -5.39
C GLY A 284 -0.17 -6.85 -4.41
N LEU A 285 -0.17 -7.88 -3.53
CA LEU A 285 -1.14 -8.07 -2.45
C LEU A 285 -0.55 -7.83 -1.04
N VAL A 286 0.73 -7.48 -0.94
CA VAL A 286 1.44 -7.34 0.35
C VAL A 286 1.10 -6.01 1.03
N THR A 287 0.72 -6.02 2.29
CA THR A 287 0.39 -4.77 3.02
C THR A 287 1.55 -4.28 3.90
N PRO A 288 1.54 -3.01 4.34
CA PRO A 288 2.44 -2.54 5.40
C PRO A 288 2.40 -3.40 6.67
N ARG A 289 1.23 -3.94 7.08
CA ARG A 289 1.17 -4.89 8.20
C ARG A 289 1.95 -6.16 7.90
N MET A 290 1.80 -6.74 6.71
CA MET A 290 2.52 -7.96 6.36
C MET A 290 4.03 -7.76 6.42
N LEU A 291 4.52 -6.61 5.95
CA LEU A 291 5.93 -6.22 6.09
C LEU A 291 6.35 -6.12 7.57
N TRP A 292 5.52 -5.49 8.39
CA TRP A 292 5.75 -5.44 9.84
C TRP A 292 5.78 -6.83 10.48
N ALA A 293 4.80 -7.69 10.19
CA ALA A 293 4.72 -9.03 10.76
C ALA A 293 5.91 -9.91 10.32
N ALA A 294 6.36 -9.74 9.08
CA ALA A 294 7.47 -10.50 8.51
C ALA A 294 8.85 -10.09 9.04
N PHE A 295 9.07 -8.79 9.27
CA PHE A 295 10.41 -8.25 9.58
C PHE A 295 10.52 -7.57 10.95
N GLY A 296 9.41 -7.10 11.51
CA GLY A 296 9.35 -6.15 12.62
C GLY A 296 8.98 -6.73 13.98
N GLN A 297 8.74 -8.04 14.11
CA GLN A 297 8.40 -8.67 15.39
C GLN A 297 9.53 -8.44 16.42
N GLY A 298 9.32 -7.49 17.34
CA GLY A 298 10.24 -7.15 18.43
C GLY A 298 11.36 -6.16 18.10
N THR A 299 11.43 -5.64 16.86
CA THR A 299 12.56 -4.79 16.41
C THR A 299 12.13 -3.40 15.95
N LEU A 300 10.82 -3.12 15.92
CA LEU A 300 10.24 -1.85 15.50
C LEU A 300 10.66 -0.69 16.42
N ARG A 301 11.19 0.38 15.84
CA ARG A 301 11.66 1.57 16.58
C ARG A 301 11.04 2.83 15.99
N LYS A 302 10.45 3.68 16.84
CA LYS A 302 9.98 5.01 16.41
C LYS A 302 11.18 5.88 16.01
N VAL A 303 11.09 6.53 14.85
CA VAL A 303 12.09 7.50 14.38
C VAL A 303 11.73 8.86 14.97
N ALA A 304 12.57 9.35 15.87
CA ALA A 304 12.37 10.64 16.50
C ALA A 304 12.72 11.79 15.53
N PRO A 305 11.98 12.92 15.57
CA PRO A 305 12.41 14.15 14.96
C PRO A 305 13.78 14.54 15.53
N VAL A 306 14.77 14.77 14.66
CA VAL A 306 16.04 15.35 15.11
C VAL A 306 15.74 16.81 15.41
N ALA A 307 15.80 17.21 16.69
CA ALA A 307 15.72 18.61 17.07
C ALA A 307 16.81 19.36 16.31
N GLN A 308 16.42 20.23 15.37
CA GLN A 308 17.34 21.15 14.76
C GLN A 308 17.86 22.03 15.89
N ARG A 309 19.14 21.88 16.26
CA ARG A 309 19.83 22.87 17.07
C ARG A 309 19.90 24.13 16.22
N THR A 310 19.00 25.07 16.50
CA THR A 310 19.09 26.47 16.06
C THR A 310 20.39 27.10 16.54
#